data_AF-A0AAJ2Q4N7-F1
#
_entry.id   AF-A0AAJ2Q4N7-F1
#
_cell.length_a   1.000
_cell.length_b   1.000
_cell.length_c   1.000
_cell.angle_alpha   90.00
_cell.angle_beta   90.00
_cell.angle_gamma   90.00
#
_symmetry.space_group_name_H-M   'P 1'
#
loop_
_entity.id
_entity.type
_entity.pdbx_description
1 polymer ?
#
loop_
_entity_poly.entity_id
_entity_poly.type
_entity_poly.pdbx_seq_one_letter_code
_entity_poly.pdbx_strand_id
1 'polypeptide(L)' 'MRFEIMRLDDVDGTAVDSTVVDAASVNRIVQQAAAMGQRIYIRPADTSAS' A
#
# COMPACT_ATOMS: atom_id res chain seq x y z
N MET A 1 2.41 -11.66 -9.79
CA MET A 1 1.22 -10.81 -9.52
C MET A 1 1.67 -9.70 -8.60
N ARG A 2 1.48 -8.44 -9.01
CA ARG A 2 2.04 -7.28 -8.32
C ARG A 2 0.95 -6.47 -7.65
N PHE A 3 1.31 -5.83 -6.55
CA PHE A 3 0.42 -4.98 -5.76
C PHE A 3 1.04 -3.61 -5.63
N GLU A 4 0.23 -2.58 -5.85
CA GLU A 4 0.57 -1.23 -5.44
C GLU A 4 0.09 -1.01 -4.01
N ILE A 5 1.00 -0.56 -3.17
CA ILE A 5 0.73 -0.15 -1.80
C ILE A 5 0.93 1.34 -1.72
N MET A 6 -0.14 2.05 -1.38
CA MET A 6 -0.15 3.49 -1.19
C MET A 6 -0.19 3.78 0.30
N ARG A 7 0.71 4.63 0.79
CA ARG A 7 0.62 5.19 2.14
C ARG A 7 -0.28 6.41 2.09
N LEU A 8 -1.20 6.49 3.04
CA LEU A 8 -2.17 7.57 3.11
C LEU A 8 -1.84 8.49 4.28
N ASP A 9 -2.12 9.77 4.11
CA ASP A 9 -2.18 10.71 5.22
C ASP A 9 -3.33 10.33 6.16
N ASP A 10 -3.12 10.47 7.47
CA ASP A 10 -4.12 10.09 8.46
C ASP A 10 -5.24 11.14 8.57
N VAL A 11 -4.95 12.40 8.25
CA VAL A 11 -5.87 13.54 8.38
C VAL A 11 -6.88 13.57 7.23
N ASP A 12 -6.40 13.54 6.00
CA ASP A 12 -7.21 13.74 4.80
C ASP A 12 -7.28 12.51 3.87
N GLY A 13 -6.54 11.44 4.19
CA GLY A 13 -6.58 10.18 3.44
C GLY A 13 -5.96 10.26 2.05
N THR A 14 -5.23 11.33 1.74
CA THR A 14 -4.55 11.50 0.46
C THR A 14 -3.33 10.60 0.38
N ALA A 15 -2.99 10.17 -0.84
CA ALA A 15 -1.82 9.34 -1.04
C ALA A 15 -0.53 10.18 -0.93
N VAL A 16 0.30 9.86 0.06
CA VAL A 16 1.58 10.54 0.27
C VAL A 16 2.73 9.85 -0.47
N ASP A 17 2.60 8.54 -0.72
CA ASP A 17 3.62 7.72 -1.39
C ASP A 17 2.97 6.46 -1.96
N SER A 18 3.55 5.91 -3.04
CA SER A 18 3.16 4.60 -3.56
C SER A 18 4.35 3.76 -3.99
N THR A 19 4.22 2.45 -3.77
CA THR A 19 5.25 1.49 -4.16
C THR A 19 4.61 0.23 -4.72
N VAL A 20 5.21 -0.34 -5.76
CA VAL A 20 4.74 -1.58 -6.38
C VAL A 20 5.64 -2.73 -5.93
N VAL A 21 5.02 -3.77 -5.38
CA VAL A 21 5.72 -4.92 -4.79
C VAL A 21 5.13 -6.23 -5.27
N ASP A 22 5.93 -7.28 -5.19
CA ASP A 22 5.47 -8.65 -5.40
C ASP A 22 4.62 -9.15 -4.23
N ALA A 23 3.73 -10.11 -4.52
CA ALA A 23 2.82 -10.72 -3.56
C ALA A 23 3.52 -11.24 -2.29
N ALA A 24 4.73 -11.79 -2.41
CA ALA A 24 5.49 -12.32 -1.29
C ALA A 24 5.87 -11.25 -0.25
N SER A 25 6.02 -10.00 -0.67
CA SER A 25 6.42 -8.88 0.19
C SER A 25 5.25 -8.20 0.89
N VAL A 26 4.01 -8.41 0.42
CA VAL A 26 2.81 -7.70 0.92
C VAL A 26 2.61 -7.90 2.42
N ASN A 27 2.68 -9.15 2.90
CA ASN A 27 2.46 -9.45 4.31
C ASN A 27 3.46 -8.71 5.22
N ARG A 28 4.73 -8.64 4.82
CA ARG A 28 5.77 -7.93 5.59
C ARG A 28 5.46 -6.44 5.69
N ILE A 29 5.05 -5.83 4.59
CA ILE A 29 4.73 -4.40 4.53
C ILE A 29 3.49 -4.08 5.38
N VAL A 30 2.45 -4.92 5.31
CA VAL A 30 1.25 -4.78 6.16
C VAL A 30 1.63 -4.83 7.64
N GLN A 31 2.46 -5.79 8.06
CA GLN A 31 2.89 -5.89 9.45
C GLN A 31 3.72 -4.68 9.90
N GLN A 32 4.60 -4.17 9.04
CA GLN A 32 5.36 -2.95 9.35
C GLN A 32 4.45 -1.74 9.48
N ALA A 33 3.50 -1.56 8.56
CA ALA A 33 2.53 -0.47 8.62
C ALA A 33 1.69 -0.55 9.91
N ALA A 34 1.20 -1.75 10.27
CA ALA A 34 0.46 -1.97 11.51
C ALA A 34 1.31 -1.64 12.75
N ALA A 35 2.59 -2.07 12.79
CA ALA A 35 3.49 -1.77 13.90
C ALA A 35 3.79 -0.27 14.06
N MET A 36 3.73 0.49 12.97
CA MET A 36 3.98 1.93 12.94
C MET A 36 2.69 2.77 13.02
N GLY A 37 1.51 2.15 13.05
CA GLY A 37 0.23 2.84 12.98
C GLY A 37 -0.02 3.56 11.65
N GLN A 38 0.59 3.11 10.56
CA GLN A 38 0.45 3.73 9.24
C GLN A 38 -0.83 3.26 8.55
N ARG A 39 -1.55 4.22 7.97
CA ARG A 39 -2.68 3.95 7.08
C ARG A 39 -2.16 3.63 5.68
N ILE A 40 -2.51 2.45 5.17
CA ILE A 40 -2.11 2.01 3.83
C ILE A 40 -3.33 1.51 3.04
N TYR A 41 -3.29 1.71 1.72
CA TYR A 41 -4.22 1.15 0.75
C TYR A 41 -3.48 0.20 -0.19
N ILE A 42 -4.05 -0.98 -0.45
CA ILE A 42 -3.41 -2.03 -1.26
C ILE A 42 -4.35 -2.39 -2.41
N ARG A 43 -3.83 -2.35 -3.64
CA ARG A 43 -4.55 -2.76 -4.85
C ARG A 43 -3.65 -3.57 -5.78
N PRO A 44 -4.19 -4.40 -6.69
CA PRO A 44 -3.39 -4.99 -7.75
C PRO A 44 -2.80 -3.89 -8.65
N ALA A 45 -1.52 -4.00 -8.99
CA ALA A 45 -0.83 -3.00 -9.83
C ALA A 45 -1.19 -3.13 -11.32
N ASP A 46 -1.56 -4.34 -11.74
CA ASP A 46 -1.90 -4.64 -13.14
C ASP A 46 -3.36 -4.24 -13.49
N THR A 47 -4.18 -3.86 -12.50
CA THR A 47 -5.44 -3.16 -12.73
C THR A 47 -5.17 -1.66 -12.83
N SER A 48 -4.69 -1.21 -14.00
CA SER A 48 -4.93 0.19 -14.38
C SER A 48 -6.45 0.38 -14.38
N ALA A 49 -6.96 1.08 -13.37
CA ALA A 49 -8.35 1.51 -13.34
C ALA A 49 -8.58 2.32 -14.62
N SER A 50 -9.31 1.72 -15.56
CA SER A 50 -9.84 2.39 -16.75
C SER A 50 -11.03 3.26 -16.36
#